data_AF-F0RVD6-F1
#
_entry.id   AF-F0RVD6-F1
#
_cell.length_a   1.000
_cell.length_b   1.000
_cell.length_c   1.000
_cell.angle_alpha   90.00
_cell.angle_beta   90.00
_cell.angle_gamma   90.00
#
_symmetry.space_group_name_H-M   'P 1'
#
loop_
_entity.id
_entity.type
_entity.pdbx_description
1 polymer ?
#
loop_
_entity_poly.entity_id
_entity_poly.type
_entity_poly.pdbx_seq_one_letter_code
_entity_poly.pdbx_strand_id
1 'polypeptide(L)'
;MQGDGMTLSAPVMFIGLLLGFFLCFYGYVAKRLLVSIRSIFAGSLVFLAIALLLSQQQSLLQSLASPTPLTELWNVIFNTQDYTGVLINLLSFSVGGLLLFYLSRTKSNSLQLVVASFTGVSMGLVIFLLILGFLPLQTSFVIFLILQVIILAYCLIRFTSYMALESAIAGSLIVAYLLSQFWYLGFWLFFALWAILAFLGILNQMHRLGHRKQSKEQANG
;
A
#
# COMPACT_ATOMS: atom_id res chain seq x y z
N MET A 1 14.26 -12.18 24.73
CA MET A 1 15.48 -12.10 23.91
C MET A 1 15.14 -11.30 22.67
N GLN A 2 15.42 -9.99 22.71
CA GLN A 2 15.20 -9.06 21.61
C GLN A 2 16.31 -9.31 20.59
N GLY A 3 15.95 -9.86 19.43
CA GLY A 3 16.88 -9.99 18.32
C GLY A 3 17.24 -8.60 17.80
N ASP A 4 18.51 -8.42 17.43
CA ASP A 4 19.04 -7.24 16.75
C ASP A 4 18.19 -6.90 15.52
N GLY A 5 17.16 -6.09 15.73
CA GLY A 5 16.36 -5.52 14.65
C GLY A 5 17.24 -4.53 13.91
N MET A 6 17.54 -4.82 12.63
CA MET A 6 18.22 -3.91 11.71
C MET A 6 17.75 -2.47 11.96
N THR A 7 18.60 -1.67 12.60
CA THR A 7 18.33 -0.24 12.74
C THR A 7 18.28 0.33 11.34
N LEU A 8 17.09 0.74 10.89
CA LEU A 8 16.90 1.45 9.63
C LEU A 8 17.91 2.60 9.61
N SER A 9 18.81 2.63 8.63
CA SER A 9 19.86 3.64 8.59
C SER A 9 19.23 5.02 8.56
N ALA A 10 19.74 5.96 9.36
CA ALA A 10 19.17 7.30 9.52
C ALA A 10 18.84 8.02 8.19
N PRO A 11 19.61 7.86 7.09
CA PRO A 11 19.27 8.43 5.79
C PRO A 11 17.97 7.86 5.20
N VAL A 12 17.77 6.53 5.30
CA VAL A 12 16.57 5.86 4.77
C VAL A 12 15.33 6.29 5.55
N MET A 13 15.46 6.43 6.87
CA MET A 13 14.38 6.97 7.69
C MET A 13 14.02 8.41 7.27
N PHE A 14 15.01 9.29 7.12
CA PHE A 14 14.75 10.69 6.78
C PHE A 14 14.06 10.85 5.43
N ILE A 15 14.54 10.12 4.41
CA ILE A 15 13.93 10.11 3.07
C ILE A 15 12.52 9.51 3.13
N GLY A 16 12.34 8.41 3.85
CA GLY A 16 11.05 7.75 4.02
C GLY A 16 10.01 8.63 4.73
N LEU A 17 10.42 9.36 5.78
CA LEU A 17 9.57 10.32 6.48
C LEU A 17 9.19 11.50 5.57
N LEU A 18 10.14 12.07 4.83
CA LEU A 18 9.87 13.13 3.87
C LEU A 18 8.85 12.69 2.81
N LEU A 19 9.03 11.50 2.24
CA LEU A 19 8.09 10.93 1.27
C LEU A 19 6.72 10.68 1.91
N GLY A 20 6.69 10.10 3.12
CA GLY A 20 5.47 9.82 3.85
C GLY A 20 4.66 11.08 4.19
N PHE A 21 5.33 12.13 4.68
CA PHE A 21 4.70 13.43 4.95
C PHE A 21 4.23 14.12 3.66
N PHE A 22 5.03 14.05 2.59
CA PHE A 22 4.64 14.59 1.29
C PHE A 22 3.41 13.88 0.73
N LEU A 23 3.37 12.55 0.78
CA LEU A 23 2.18 11.77 0.39
C LEU A 23 0.97 12.08 1.27
N CYS A 24 1.18 12.20 2.57
CA CYS A 24 0.13 12.45 3.55
C CYS A 24 -0.54 13.82 3.34
N PHE A 25 0.25 14.90 3.21
CA PHE A 25 -0.29 16.27 3.17
C PHE A 25 -0.33 16.89 1.76
N TYR A 26 0.53 16.46 0.85
CA TYR A 26 0.70 17.05 -0.48
C TYR A 26 0.40 16.07 -1.63
N GLY A 27 -0.15 14.88 -1.35
CA GLY A 27 -0.52 13.89 -2.37
C GLY A 27 -1.42 14.44 -3.48
N TYR A 28 -2.24 15.46 -3.19
CA TYR A 28 -3.08 16.13 -4.19
C TYR A 28 -2.28 16.89 -5.27
N VAL A 29 -1.06 17.34 -4.98
CA VAL A 29 -0.17 18.05 -5.92
C VAL A 29 0.36 17.08 -6.97
N ALA A 30 0.74 15.88 -6.54
CA ALA A 30 1.30 14.83 -7.38
C ALA A 30 0.24 13.90 -8.00
N LYS A 31 -1.05 14.27 -7.96
CA LYS A 31 -2.17 13.41 -8.35
C LYS A 31 -1.98 12.72 -9.71
N ARG A 32 -1.48 13.41 -10.73
CA ARG A 32 -1.30 12.85 -12.08
C ARG A 32 -0.24 11.75 -12.14
N LEU A 33 0.87 11.92 -11.41
CA LEU A 33 1.95 10.94 -11.31
C LEU A 33 1.54 9.77 -10.43
N LEU A 34 0.91 10.07 -9.28
CA LEU A 34 0.45 9.06 -8.33
C LEU A 34 -0.58 8.10 -8.93
N VAL A 35 -1.51 8.58 -9.76
CA VAL A 35 -2.49 7.69 -10.43
C VAL A 35 -1.79 6.64 -11.30
N SER A 36 -0.79 7.04 -12.09
CA SER A 36 -0.06 6.12 -12.97
C SER A 36 0.80 5.11 -12.20
N ILE A 37 1.52 5.60 -11.18
CA ILE A 37 2.39 4.75 -10.35
C ILE A 37 1.54 3.76 -9.54
N ARG A 38 0.40 4.20 -9.01
CA ARG A 38 -0.51 3.34 -8.24
C ARG A 38 -1.11 2.23 -9.06
N SER A 39 -1.57 2.50 -10.29
CA SER A 39 -2.09 1.42 -11.14
C SER A 39 -1.02 0.36 -11.38
N ILE A 40 0.23 0.78 -11.64
CA ILE A 40 1.34 -0.15 -11.84
C ILE A 40 1.58 -0.93 -10.56
N PHE A 41 1.75 -0.25 -9.42
CA PHE A 41 2.05 -0.90 -8.15
C PHE A 41 0.93 -1.85 -7.69
N ALA A 42 -0.34 -1.45 -7.84
CA ALA A 42 -1.49 -2.27 -7.48
C ALA A 42 -1.56 -3.54 -8.32
N GLY A 43 -1.41 -3.41 -9.65
CA GLY A 43 -1.38 -4.55 -10.56
C GLY A 43 -0.21 -5.49 -10.26
N SER A 44 0.99 -4.93 -10.12
CA SER A 44 2.21 -5.69 -9.83
C SER A 44 2.12 -6.45 -8.51
N LEU A 45 1.62 -5.82 -7.44
CA LEU A 45 1.53 -6.42 -6.12
C LEU A 45 0.49 -7.55 -6.10
N VAL A 46 -0.69 -7.35 -6.68
CA VAL A 46 -1.74 -8.38 -6.72
C VAL A 46 -1.32 -9.57 -7.57
N PHE A 47 -0.73 -9.34 -8.75
CA PHE A 47 -0.23 -10.44 -9.58
C PHE A 47 0.93 -11.19 -8.94
N LEU A 48 1.84 -10.49 -8.26
CA LEU A 48 2.91 -11.14 -7.51
C LEU A 48 2.33 -12.01 -6.39
N ALA A 49 1.35 -11.50 -5.64
CA ALA A 49 0.69 -12.27 -4.58
C ALA A 49 0.00 -13.53 -5.13
N ILE A 50 -0.66 -13.42 -6.28
CA ILE A 50 -1.28 -14.57 -6.97
C ILE A 50 -0.21 -15.57 -7.43
N ALA A 51 0.88 -15.08 -8.02
CA ALA A 51 1.97 -15.93 -8.49
C ALA A 51 2.57 -16.74 -7.33
N LEU A 52 2.91 -16.08 -6.21
CA LEU A 52 3.42 -16.74 -5.02
C LEU A 52 2.42 -17.75 -4.44
N LEU A 53 1.13 -17.44 -4.47
CA LEU A 53 0.08 -18.35 -3.98
C LEU A 53 -0.07 -19.59 -4.86
N LEU A 54 0.14 -19.47 -6.17
CA LEU A 54 0.00 -20.58 -7.13
C LEU A 54 1.29 -21.41 -7.28
N SER A 55 2.46 -20.79 -7.26
CA SER A 55 3.74 -21.47 -7.54
C SER A 55 4.53 -21.83 -6.29
N GLN A 56 4.37 -21.08 -5.19
CA GLN A 56 5.23 -21.16 -4.00
C GLN A 56 4.41 -21.14 -2.69
N GLN A 57 3.25 -21.79 -2.68
CA GLN A 57 2.28 -21.74 -1.57
C GLN A 57 2.88 -22.09 -0.20
N GLN A 58 3.66 -23.17 -0.12
CA GLN A 58 4.26 -23.63 1.13
C GLN A 58 5.29 -22.63 1.66
N SER A 59 6.17 -22.14 0.80
CA SER A 59 7.18 -21.13 1.13
C SER A 59 6.52 -19.82 1.58
N LEU A 60 5.45 -19.39 0.90
CA LEU A 60 4.70 -18.19 1.28
C LEU A 60 4.06 -18.31 2.67
N LEU A 61 3.42 -19.44 2.98
CA LEU A 61 2.81 -19.63 4.30
C LEU A 61 3.86 -19.67 5.42
N GLN A 62 5.00 -20.30 5.18
CA GLN A 62 6.13 -20.32 6.12
C GLN A 62 6.70 -18.92 6.33
N SER A 63 6.90 -18.15 5.26
CA SER A 63 7.39 -16.76 5.35
C SER A 63 6.42 -15.86 6.09
N LEU A 64 5.11 -16.01 5.88
CA LEU A 64 4.08 -15.22 6.58
C LEU A 64 3.93 -15.58 8.06
N ALA A 65 4.29 -16.81 8.44
CA ALA A 65 4.27 -17.26 9.83
C ALA A 65 5.59 -16.93 10.58
N SER A 66 6.60 -16.41 9.89
CA SER A 66 7.91 -16.11 10.47
C SER A 66 7.86 -14.86 11.36
N PRO A 67 8.81 -14.70 12.30
CA PRO A 67 8.92 -13.48 13.11
C PRO A 67 9.36 -12.24 12.30
N THR A 68 9.92 -12.43 11.11
CA THR A 68 10.38 -11.35 10.21
C THR A 68 9.81 -11.54 8.81
N PRO A 69 8.48 -11.39 8.64
CA PRO A 69 7.77 -11.85 7.45
C PRO A 69 8.18 -11.11 6.17
N LEU A 70 8.48 -9.80 6.26
CA LEU A 70 8.90 -9.01 5.10
C LEU A 70 10.26 -9.47 4.54
N THR A 71 11.21 -9.79 5.43
CA THR A 71 12.53 -10.28 5.04
C THR A 71 12.44 -11.67 4.42
N GLU A 72 11.64 -12.56 5.01
CA GLU A 72 11.44 -13.90 4.46
C GLU A 72 10.70 -13.88 3.12
N LEU A 73 9.69 -13.02 2.96
CA LEU A 73 9.03 -12.83 1.66
C LEU A 73 10.01 -12.32 0.61
N TRP A 74 10.94 -11.44 0.96
CA TRP A 74 12.00 -11.00 0.04
C TRP A 74 12.87 -12.16 -0.44
N ASN A 75 13.26 -13.05 0.48
CA ASN A 75 14.06 -14.24 0.16
C ASN A 75 13.31 -15.22 -0.74
N VAL A 76 11.99 -15.36 -0.56
CA VAL A 76 11.15 -16.19 -1.44
C VAL A 76 11.02 -15.57 -2.83
N ILE A 77 10.82 -14.25 -2.91
CA ILE A 77 10.70 -13.54 -4.20
C ILE A 77 12.01 -13.64 -5.00
N PHE A 78 13.15 -13.50 -4.32
CA PHE A 78 14.51 -13.50 -4.90
C PHE A 78 15.34 -14.69 -4.44
N ASN A 79 14.79 -15.90 -4.56
CA ASN A 79 15.53 -17.11 -4.23
C ASN A 79 16.63 -17.40 -5.26
N THR A 80 17.89 -17.29 -4.83
CA THR A 80 19.06 -17.53 -5.70
C THR A 80 19.18 -18.98 -6.19
N GLN A 81 18.49 -19.91 -5.54
CA GLN A 81 18.50 -21.33 -5.89
C GLN A 81 17.37 -21.72 -6.87
N ASP A 82 16.36 -20.86 -7.07
CA ASP A 82 15.21 -21.12 -7.95
C ASP A 82 15.05 -20.01 -9.00
N TYR A 83 15.92 -20.03 -10.02
CA TYR A 83 15.89 -19.08 -11.12
C TYR A 83 14.55 -19.06 -11.86
N THR A 84 13.89 -20.21 -12.00
CA THR A 84 12.58 -20.33 -12.65
C THR A 84 11.49 -19.64 -11.85
N GLY A 85 11.45 -19.83 -10.53
CA GLY A 85 10.51 -19.14 -9.65
C GLY A 85 10.72 -17.63 -9.63
N VAL A 86 11.97 -17.17 -9.56
CA VAL A 86 12.30 -15.74 -9.63
C VAL A 86 11.85 -15.12 -10.95
N LEU A 87 12.05 -15.82 -12.08
CA LEU A 87 11.59 -15.35 -13.38
C LEU A 87 10.05 -15.23 -13.42
N ILE A 88 9.33 -16.22 -12.90
CA ILE A 88 7.85 -16.18 -12.79
C ILE A 88 7.41 -15.00 -11.93
N ASN A 89 8.06 -14.74 -10.81
CA ASN A 89 7.75 -13.62 -9.92
C ASN A 89 7.97 -12.26 -10.63
N LEU A 90 9.10 -12.08 -11.30
CA LEU A 90 9.41 -10.86 -12.06
C LEU A 90 8.47 -10.64 -13.24
N LEU A 91 8.14 -11.71 -13.98
CA LEU A 91 7.19 -11.64 -15.08
C LEU A 91 5.79 -11.29 -14.56
N SER A 92 5.34 -11.93 -13.47
CA SER A 92 4.04 -11.65 -12.87
C SER A 92 3.95 -10.21 -12.37
N PHE A 93 5.00 -9.72 -11.71
CA PHE A 93 5.11 -8.32 -11.29
C PHE A 93 5.03 -7.36 -12.48
N SER A 94 5.76 -7.63 -13.56
CA SER A 94 5.83 -6.77 -14.75
C SER A 94 4.53 -6.78 -15.54
N VAL A 95 3.99 -7.98 -15.81
CA VAL A 95 2.73 -8.18 -16.54
C VAL A 95 1.56 -7.57 -15.77
N GLY A 96 1.46 -7.82 -14.45
CA GLY A 96 0.40 -7.25 -13.62
C GLY A 96 0.41 -5.72 -13.64
N GLY A 97 1.59 -5.11 -13.49
CA GLY A 97 1.74 -3.66 -13.52
C GLY A 97 1.40 -3.04 -14.87
N LEU A 98 1.92 -3.61 -15.96
CA LEU A 98 1.64 -3.14 -17.32
C LEU A 98 0.17 -3.31 -17.71
N LEU A 99 -0.43 -4.44 -17.34
CA LEU A 99 -1.84 -4.74 -17.61
C LEU A 99 -2.73 -3.72 -16.91
N LEU A 100 -2.54 -3.50 -15.61
CA LEU A 100 -3.38 -2.57 -14.88
C LEU A 100 -3.15 -1.11 -15.32
N PHE A 101 -1.92 -0.77 -15.68
CA PHE A 101 -1.59 0.52 -16.29
C PHE A 101 -2.34 0.74 -17.60
N TYR A 102 -2.38 -0.25 -18.49
CA TYR A 102 -3.14 -0.19 -19.73
C TYR A 102 -4.64 -0.07 -19.44
N LEU A 103 -5.19 -0.93 -18.57
CA LEU A 103 -6.60 -0.92 -18.20
C LEU A 103 -7.04 0.41 -17.58
N SER A 104 -6.19 1.05 -16.76
CA SER A 104 -6.49 2.35 -16.12
C SER A 104 -6.77 3.48 -17.10
N ARG A 105 -6.30 3.36 -18.35
CA ARG A 105 -6.46 4.37 -19.41
C ARG A 105 -7.70 4.14 -20.27
N THR A 106 -8.31 2.97 -20.16
CA THR A 106 -9.51 2.63 -20.93
C THR A 106 -10.77 3.26 -20.31
N LYS A 107 -11.70 3.71 -21.14
CA LYS A 107 -12.94 4.38 -20.71
C LYS A 107 -14.11 3.43 -20.44
N SER A 108 -13.88 2.12 -20.42
CA SER A 108 -14.94 1.13 -20.19
C SER A 108 -15.29 1.03 -18.70
N ASN A 109 -16.58 1.10 -18.37
CA ASN A 109 -17.07 0.95 -16.99
C ASN A 109 -16.64 -0.40 -16.37
N SER A 110 -16.65 -1.49 -17.16
CA SER A 110 -16.26 -2.81 -16.68
C SER A 110 -14.77 -2.87 -16.31
N LEU A 111 -13.93 -2.19 -17.09
CA LEU A 111 -12.48 -2.15 -16.83
C LEU A 111 -12.14 -1.24 -15.64
N GLN A 112 -12.92 -0.18 -15.41
CA GLN A 112 -12.80 0.64 -14.21
C GLN A 112 -13.10 -0.16 -12.93
N LEU A 113 -14.08 -1.06 -12.96
CA LEU A 113 -14.40 -1.93 -11.82
C LEU A 113 -13.23 -2.87 -11.49
N VAL A 114 -12.59 -3.43 -12.51
CA VAL A 114 -11.38 -4.25 -12.34
C VAL A 114 -10.26 -3.43 -11.70
N VAL A 115 -9.95 -2.25 -12.24
CA VAL A 115 -8.91 -1.37 -11.70
C VAL A 115 -9.20 -0.98 -10.25
N ALA A 116 -10.44 -0.64 -9.92
CA ALA A 116 -10.86 -0.32 -8.56
C ALA A 116 -10.69 -1.52 -7.62
N SER A 117 -11.10 -2.71 -8.04
CA SER A 117 -10.94 -3.94 -7.25
C SER A 117 -9.47 -4.22 -6.96
N PHE A 118 -8.61 -4.18 -7.97
CA PHE A 118 -7.17 -4.39 -7.80
C PHE A 118 -6.51 -3.35 -6.91
N THR A 119 -6.92 -2.08 -7.02
CA THR A 119 -6.39 -0.99 -6.18
C THR A 119 -6.84 -1.16 -4.72
N GLY A 120 -8.08 -1.59 -4.49
CA GLY A 120 -8.59 -1.91 -3.16
C GLY A 120 -7.87 -3.12 -2.54
N VAL A 121 -7.66 -4.18 -3.31
CA VAL A 121 -6.93 -5.38 -2.86
C VAL A 121 -5.47 -5.05 -2.56
N SER A 122 -4.79 -4.29 -3.42
CA SER A 122 -3.39 -3.95 -3.18
C SER A 122 -3.20 -3.15 -1.90
N MET A 123 -4.09 -2.20 -1.61
CA MET A 123 -3.99 -1.41 -0.39
C MET A 123 -4.23 -2.26 0.86
N GLY A 124 -5.20 -3.17 0.83
CA GLY A 124 -5.40 -4.10 1.94
C GLY A 124 -4.22 -5.04 2.13
N LEU A 125 -3.61 -5.54 1.06
CA LEU A 125 -2.38 -6.35 1.13
C LEU A 125 -1.21 -5.58 1.75
N VAL A 126 -1.02 -4.30 1.39
CA VAL A 126 -0.01 -3.44 2.03
C VAL A 126 -0.28 -3.32 3.53
N ILE A 127 -1.52 -3.02 3.92
CA ILE A 127 -1.90 -2.93 5.34
C ILE A 127 -1.66 -4.25 6.07
N PHE A 128 -2.05 -5.37 5.48
CA PHE A 128 -1.83 -6.71 6.04
C PHE A 128 -0.35 -6.98 6.31
N LEU A 129 0.52 -6.73 5.32
CA LEU A 129 1.96 -6.94 5.46
C LEU A 129 2.58 -6.06 6.54
N LEU A 130 2.12 -4.83 6.69
CA LEU A 130 2.61 -3.93 7.74
C LEU A 130 2.14 -4.37 9.13
N ILE A 131 0.87 -4.78 9.27
CA ILE A 131 0.30 -5.27 10.54
C ILE A 131 0.97 -6.57 10.99
N LEU A 132 1.37 -7.43 10.03
CA LEU A 132 2.07 -8.68 10.29
C LEU A 132 3.42 -8.47 10.99
N GLY A 133 4.02 -7.27 10.87
CA GLY A 133 5.21 -6.90 11.64
C GLY A 133 4.98 -6.69 13.14
N PHE A 134 3.72 -6.63 13.59
CA PHE A 134 3.35 -6.36 14.98
C PHE A 134 2.46 -7.42 15.62
N LEU A 135 1.68 -8.15 14.82
CA LEU A 135 0.66 -9.10 15.29
C LEU A 135 0.85 -10.50 14.68
N PRO A 136 0.45 -11.56 15.41
CA PRO A 136 0.45 -12.92 14.88
C PRO A 136 -0.41 -13.04 13.62
N LEU A 137 -0.01 -13.94 12.71
CA LEU A 137 -0.64 -14.16 11.40
C LEU A 137 -2.17 -14.25 11.46
N GLN A 138 -2.73 -15.03 12.40
CA GLN A 138 -4.18 -15.22 12.51
C GLN A 138 -4.92 -13.92 12.81
N THR A 139 -4.41 -13.10 13.74
CA THR A 139 -5.05 -11.82 14.11
C THR A 139 -4.91 -10.80 12.99
N SER A 140 -3.72 -10.73 12.38
CA SER A 140 -3.45 -9.88 11.21
C SER A 140 -4.37 -10.21 10.05
N PHE A 141 -4.65 -11.50 9.81
CA PHE A 141 -5.53 -11.95 8.74
C PHE A 141 -7.00 -11.58 8.98
N VAL A 142 -7.50 -11.71 10.21
CA VAL A 142 -8.86 -11.28 10.57
C VAL A 142 -9.03 -9.77 10.38
N ILE A 143 -8.07 -8.97 10.88
CA ILE A 143 -8.09 -7.50 10.71
C ILE A 143 -8.03 -7.13 9.22
N PHE A 144 -7.17 -7.81 8.45
CA PHE A 144 -7.09 -7.65 7.01
C PHE A 144 -8.44 -7.91 6.33
N LEU A 145 -9.11 -9.03 6.62
CA LEU A 145 -10.41 -9.35 6.01
C LEU A 145 -11.45 -8.26 6.27
N ILE A 146 -11.55 -7.80 7.52
CA ILE A 146 -12.51 -6.74 7.91
C ILE A 146 -12.19 -5.45 7.15
N LEU A 147 -10.94 -5.00 7.18
CA LEU A 147 -10.53 -3.78 6.49
C LEU A 147 -10.66 -3.91 4.97
N GLN A 148 -10.35 -5.07 4.41
CA GLN A 148 -10.40 -5.33 2.97
C GLN A 148 -11.82 -5.17 2.42
N VAL A 149 -12.83 -5.64 3.17
CA VAL A 149 -14.25 -5.45 2.80
C VAL A 149 -14.61 -3.97 2.80
N ILE A 150 -14.20 -3.22 3.82
CA ILE A 150 -14.47 -1.78 3.93
C ILE A 150 -13.78 -1.01 2.79
N ILE A 151 -12.50 -1.32 2.54
CA ILE A 151 -11.68 -0.71 1.49
C ILE A 151 -12.30 -0.99 0.11
N LEU A 152 -12.68 -2.24 -0.17
CA LEU A 152 -13.29 -2.61 -1.45
C LEU A 152 -14.65 -1.93 -1.64
N ALA A 153 -15.51 -1.95 -0.63
CA ALA A 153 -16.82 -1.30 -0.70
C ALA A 153 -16.67 0.20 -1.01
N TYR A 154 -15.78 0.89 -0.30
CA TYR A 154 -15.57 2.33 -0.53
C TYR A 154 -14.89 2.61 -1.87
N CYS A 155 -13.92 1.79 -2.28
CA CYS A 155 -13.23 1.91 -3.56
C CYS A 155 -14.18 1.70 -4.76
N LEU A 156 -15.09 0.74 -4.67
CA LEU A 156 -16.07 0.45 -5.72
C LEU A 156 -17.17 1.52 -5.81
N ILE A 157 -17.65 2.07 -4.68
CA ILE A 157 -18.72 3.07 -4.66
C ILE A 157 -18.19 4.46 -5.06
N ARG A 158 -17.02 4.88 -4.55
CA ARG A 158 -16.46 6.23 -4.75
C ARG A 158 -14.98 6.20 -5.11
N PHE A 159 -14.64 5.57 -6.23
CA PHE A 159 -13.27 5.41 -6.71
C PHE A 159 -12.45 6.71 -6.76
N THR A 160 -13.02 7.82 -7.24
CA THR A 160 -12.32 9.11 -7.35
C THR A 160 -12.01 9.74 -5.99
N SER A 161 -12.91 9.61 -5.01
CA SER A 161 -12.71 10.07 -3.64
C SER A 161 -11.76 9.15 -2.88
N TYR A 162 -11.87 7.84 -3.08
CA TYR A 162 -10.93 6.85 -2.56
C TYR A 162 -9.51 7.14 -3.03
N MET A 163 -9.32 7.43 -4.31
CA MET A 163 -8.01 7.79 -4.87
C MET A 163 -7.39 9.03 -4.21
N ALA A 164 -8.18 10.01 -3.75
CA ALA A 164 -7.60 11.11 -2.95
C ALA A 164 -7.17 10.59 -1.58
N LEU A 165 -8.09 9.90 -0.90
CA LEU A 165 -7.95 9.45 0.48
C LEU A 165 -6.81 8.44 0.68
N GLU A 166 -6.59 7.57 -0.30
CA GLU A 166 -5.52 6.55 -0.31
C GLU A 166 -4.13 7.16 -0.14
N SER A 167 -3.84 8.35 -0.70
CA SER A 167 -2.53 9.01 -0.50
C SER A 167 -2.30 9.37 0.97
N ALA A 168 -3.35 9.85 1.64
CA ALA A 168 -3.27 10.19 3.06
C ALA A 168 -3.08 8.94 3.91
N ILE A 169 -3.80 7.85 3.61
CA ILE A 169 -3.63 6.57 4.31
C ILE A 169 -2.24 5.98 4.05
N ALA A 170 -1.79 5.91 2.80
CA ALA A 170 -0.47 5.36 2.46
C ALA A 170 0.67 6.20 3.07
N GLY A 171 0.59 7.53 2.99
CA GLY A 171 1.58 8.42 3.59
C GLY A 171 1.62 8.30 5.12
N SER A 172 0.47 8.28 5.78
CA SER A 172 0.39 8.08 7.24
C SER A 172 0.88 6.70 7.68
N LEU A 173 0.59 5.63 6.92
CA LEU A 173 1.13 4.29 7.18
C LEU A 173 2.65 4.25 7.09
N ILE A 174 3.23 4.87 6.06
CA ILE A 174 4.69 4.94 5.90
C ILE A 174 5.33 5.65 7.10
N VAL A 175 4.81 6.81 7.47
CA VAL A 175 5.34 7.57 8.61
C VAL A 175 5.18 6.79 9.92
N ALA A 176 4.00 6.20 10.15
CA ALA A 176 3.73 5.42 11.35
C ALA A 176 4.62 4.19 11.46
N TYR A 177 4.81 3.48 10.36
CA TYR A 177 5.65 2.29 10.30
C TYR A 177 7.12 2.64 10.57
N LEU A 178 7.65 3.66 9.89
CA LEU A 178 9.06 4.07 10.04
C LEU A 178 9.35 4.55 11.46
N LEU A 179 8.48 5.36 12.05
CA LEU A 179 8.64 5.79 13.45
C LEU A 179 8.56 4.60 14.40
N SER A 180 7.67 3.65 14.15
CA SER A 180 7.52 2.47 15.00
C SER A 180 8.71 1.53 14.93
N GLN A 181 9.33 1.39 13.76
CA GLN A 181 10.56 0.62 13.61
C GLN A 181 11.78 1.33 14.22
N PHE A 182 11.88 2.65 14.06
CA PHE A 182 13.04 3.40 14.55
C PHE A 182 13.04 3.56 16.08
N TRP A 183 11.88 3.81 16.67
CA TRP A 183 11.73 4.00 18.13
C TRP A 183 11.25 2.73 18.86
N TYR A 184 11.17 1.60 18.16
CA TYR A 184 10.63 0.33 18.68
C TYR A 184 9.26 0.52 19.38
N LEU A 185 8.38 1.33 18.77
CA LEU A 185 7.06 1.61 19.32
C LEU A 185 6.19 0.36 19.26
N GLY A 186 5.47 0.10 20.36
CA GLY A 186 4.49 -0.97 20.40
C GLY A 186 3.32 -0.76 19.45
N PHE A 187 2.61 -1.85 19.15
CA PHE A 187 1.45 -1.88 18.26
C PHE A 187 0.41 -0.76 18.52
N TRP A 188 0.09 -0.47 19.78
CA TRP A 188 -0.89 0.56 20.14
C TRP A 188 -0.47 1.96 19.71
N LEU A 189 0.82 2.28 19.82
CA LEU A 189 1.40 3.56 19.40
C LEU A 189 1.45 3.66 17.88
N PHE A 190 1.78 2.56 17.19
CA PHE A 190 1.69 2.49 15.72
C PHE A 190 0.27 2.81 15.23
N PHE A 191 -0.76 2.17 15.79
CA PHE A 191 -2.16 2.40 15.41
C PHE A 191 -2.63 3.81 15.75
N ALA A 192 -2.31 4.32 16.95
CA ALA A 192 -2.68 5.67 17.34
C ALA A 192 -2.06 6.72 16.42
N LEU A 193 -0.76 6.58 16.12
CA LEU A 193 -0.04 7.51 15.26
C LEU A 193 -0.53 7.43 13.81
N TRP A 194 -0.78 6.22 13.30
CA TRP A 194 -1.40 6.03 11.99
C TRP A 194 -2.79 6.69 11.93
N ALA A 195 -3.66 6.44 12.91
CA ALA A 195 -5.02 6.98 12.93
C ALA A 195 -5.03 8.51 12.99
N ILE A 196 -4.19 9.12 13.84
CA ILE A 196 -4.08 10.58 13.96
C ILE A 196 -3.56 11.20 12.66
N LEU A 197 -2.48 10.65 12.09
CA LEU A 197 -1.89 11.17 10.86
C LEU A 197 -2.82 10.95 9.65
N ALA A 198 -3.49 9.81 9.57
CA ALA A 198 -4.47 9.54 8.53
C ALA A 198 -5.61 10.55 8.62
N PHE A 199 -6.18 10.76 9.80
CA PHE A 199 -7.26 11.72 10.00
C PHE A 199 -6.85 13.15 9.60
N LEU A 200 -5.71 13.63 10.08
CA LEU A 200 -5.17 14.95 9.73
C LEU A 200 -4.87 15.07 8.23
N GLY A 201 -4.28 14.04 7.63
CA GLY A 201 -3.97 13.99 6.20
C GLY A 201 -5.24 14.06 5.34
N ILE A 202 -6.27 13.29 5.72
CA ILE A 202 -7.57 13.27 5.04
C ILE A 202 -8.24 14.65 5.11
N LEU A 203 -8.31 15.26 6.30
CA LEU A 203 -8.88 16.59 6.47
C LEU A 203 -8.16 17.64 5.62
N ASN A 204 -6.83 17.66 5.64
CA ASN A 204 -6.05 18.62 4.85
C ASN A 204 -6.26 18.42 3.33
N GLN A 205 -6.29 17.17 2.86
CA GLN A 205 -6.52 16.87 1.45
C GLN A 205 -7.95 17.24 1.02
N MET A 206 -8.96 16.97 1.84
CA MET A 206 -10.34 17.38 1.57
C MET A 206 -10.49 18.90 1.52
N HIS A 207 -9.91 19.62 2.48
CA HIS A 207 -9.93 21.08 2.53
C HIS A 207 -9.31 21.71 1.28
N ARG A 208 -8.15 21.24 0.85
CA ARG A 208 -7.46 21.77 -0.34
C ARG A 208 -8.14 21.39 -1.66
N LEU A 209 -8.79 20.22 -1.73
CA LEU A 209 -9.61 19.85 -2.88
C LEU A 209 -10.86 20.74 -3.00
N GLY A 210 -11.46 21.14 -1.88
CA GLY A 210 -12.59 22.08 -1.82
C GLY A 210 -12.23 23.47 -2.35
N HIS A 211 -11.14 24.06 -1.87
CA HIS A 211 -10.68 25.38 -2.32
C HIS A 211 -10.31 25.45 -3.81
N ARG A 212 -9.71 24.37 -4.36
CA ARG A 212 -9.35 24.34 -5.79
C ARG A 212 -10.57 24.28 -6.70
N LYS A 213 -11.69 23.74 -6.22
CA LYS A 213 -12.96 23.72 -6.96
C LYS A 213 -13.57 25.13 -7.02
N GLN A 214 -13.60 25.83 -5.88
CA GLN A 214 -14.07 27.22 -5.79
C GLN A 214 -13.22 28.21 -6.60
N SER A 215 -11.88 28.08 -6.56
CA SER A 215 -10.99 28.96 -7.33
C SER A 215 -11.13 28.77 -8.85
N LYS A 216 -11.48 27.57 -9.33
CA LYS A 216 -11.77 27.32 -10.75
C LYS A 216 -13.14 27.83 -11.18
N GLU A 217 -14.13 27.81 -10.28
CA GLU A 217 -15.45 28.39 -10.54
C GLU A 217 -15.39 29.92 -10.60
N GLN A 218 -14.54 30.56 -9.79
CA GLN A 218 -14.32 32.02 -9.84
C GLN A 218 -13.49 32.50 -11.05
N ALA A 219 -12.68 31.64 -11.67
CA ALA A 219 -11.88 32.00 -12.84
C ALA A 219 -12.61 31.81 -14.18
N ASN A 220 -13.75 31.11 -14.17
CA ASN A 220 -14.57 30.82 -15.35
C ASN A 220 -15.92 31.56 -15.33
N GLY A 221 -16.15 32.46 -14.37
CA GLY A 221 -17.28 33.39 -14.32
C GLY A 221 -16.79 34.80 -14.57
#